data_AF-A0A015KH61-F1
#
_entry.id   AF-A0A015KH61-F1
#
_cell.length_a   1.000
_cell.length_b   1.000
_cell.length_c   1.000
_cell.angle_alpha   90.00
_cell.angle_beta   90.00
_cell.angle_gamma   90.00
#
_symmetry.space_group_name_H-M   'P 1'
#
loop_
_entity.id
_entity.type
_entity.pdbx_description
1 polymer ?
#
loop_
_entity_poly.entity_id
_entity_poly.type
_entity_poly.pdbx_seq_one_letter_code
_entity_poly.pdbx_strand_id
1 'polypeptide(L)'
;MKEYREAIADDNKRLETFYNKVASGVLEQSKKTLNNANQEATRALQGRIQELDKATDKLNYRFIALLCAIFLSLVLVFLSFIFLFIPSFDEIQQRRAEAAWLEQSYNLDIKNCNGKACVRIMKNDCHGTNKDYCVIDPK
;
A
#
# COMPACT_ATOMS: atom_id res chain seq x y z
N MET A 1 9.95 79.77 -54.38
CA MET A 1 9.72 79.63 -52.92
C MET A 1 8.50 78.76 -52.56
N LYS A 2 7.40 78.72 -53.33
CA LYS A 2 6.24 77.85 -53.05
C LYS A 2 6.51 76.35 -53.35
N GLU A 3 7.07 76.04 -54.52
CA GLU A 3 7.38 74.64 -54.91
C GLU A 3 8.31 73.92 -53.93
N TYR A 4 9.31 74.62 -53.38
CA TYR A 4 10.21 74.06 -52.37
C TYR A 4 9.49 73.70 -51.06
N ARG A 5 8.44 74.43 -50.66
CA ARG A 5 7.67 74.10 -49.46
C ARG A 5 6.79 72.87 -49.66
N GLU A 6 6.25 72.70 -50.86
CA GLU A 6 5.45 71.53 -51.23
C GLU A 6 6.31 70.27 -51.32
N ALA A 7 7.51 70.35 -51.90
CA ALA A 7 8.47 69.25 -51.91
C ALA A 7 8.89 68.81 -50.49
N ILE A 8 9.16 69.77 -49.59
CA ILE A 8 9.50 69.47 -48.19
C ILE A 8 8.32 68.82 -47.44
N ALA A 9 7.09 69.24 -47.71
CA ALA A 9 5.90 68.66 -47.09
C ALA A 9 5.64 67.23 -47.59
N ASP A 10 5.86 66.96 -48.88
CA ASP A 10 5.73 65.63 -49.46
C ASP A 10 6.78 64.66 -48.91
N ASP A 11 8.04 65.09 -48.83
CA ASP A 11 9.11 64.28 -48.24
C ASP A 11 8.84 63.95 -46.77
N ASN A 12 8.32 64.90 -45.98
CA ASN A 12 7.99 64.65 -44.59
C ASN A 12 6.86 63.61 -44.43
N LYS A 13 5.83 63.68 -45.28
CA LYS A 13 4.73 62.69 -45.32
C LYS A 13 5.24 61.30 -45.70
N ARG A 14 6.16 61.24 -46.67
CA ARG A 14 6.78 60.00 -47.12
C ARG A 14 7.68 59.40 -46.04
N LEU A 15 8.38 60.23 -45.28
CA LEU A 15 9.19 59.84 -44.13
C LEU A 15 8.33 59.26 -43.00
N GLU A 16 7.21 59.91 -42.66
CA GLU A 16 6.27 59.43 -41.65
C GLU A 16 5.67 58.06 -42.04
N THR A 17 5.31 57.91 -43.32
CA THR A 17 4.81 56.64 -43.85
C THR A 17 5.87 55.53 -43.78
N PHE A 18 7.13 55.86 -44.08
CA PHE A 18 8.24 54.92 -43.97
C PHE A 18 8.50 54.51 -42.51
N TYR A 19 8.54 55.47 -41.58
CA TYR A 19 8.70 55.19 -40.15
C TYR A 19 7.60 54.27 -39.62
N ASN A 20 6.34 54.57 -39.94
CA ASN A 20 5.22 53.75 -39.50
C ASN A 20 5.27 52.32 -40.08
N LYS A 21 5.72 52.17 -41.34
CA LYS A 21 5.88 50.86 -41.99
C LYS A 21 7.03 50.05 -41.42
N VAL A 22 8.16 50.69 -41.10
CA VAL A 22 9.30 50.03 -40.46
C VAL A 22 8.96 49.65 -39.02
N ALA A 23 8.34 50.55 -38.26
CA ALA A 23 7.92 50.29 -36.89
C ALA A 23 6.92 49.13 -36.80
N SER A 24 5.91 49.09 -37.67
CA SER A 24 4.95 47.98 -37.69
C SER A 24 5.59 46.66 -38.13
N GLY A 25 6.47 46.68 -39.14
CA GLY A 25 7.18 45.50 -39.59
C GLY A 25 8.09 44.90 -38.52
N VAL A 26 8.86 45.74 -37.81
CA VAL A 26 9.72 45.30 -36.70
C VAL A 26 8.89 44.78 -35.53
N LEU A 27 7.78 45.44 -35.20
CA LEU A 27 6.86 45.00 -34.14
C LEU A 27 6.24 43.64 -34.46
N GLU A 28 5.76 43.44 -35.69
CA GLU A 28 5.15 42.18 -36.13
C GLU A 28 6.17 41.04 -36.15
N GLN A 29 7.37 41.29 -36.67
CA GLN A 29 8.46 40.32 -36.68
C GLN A 29 8.89 39.92 -35.27
N SER A 30 8.97 40.90 -34.36
CA SER A 30 9.30 40.66 -32.95
C SER A 30 8.22 39.83 -32.26
N LYS A 31 6.94 40.17 -32.49
CA LYS A 31 5.80 39.42 -31.94
C LYS A 31 5.78 37.97 -32.45
N LYS A 32 6.04 37.76 -33.73
CA LYS A 32 6.10 36.41 -34.34
C LYS A 32 7.24 35.59 -33.76
N THR A 33 8.43 36.19 -33.66
CA THR A 33 9.62 35.53 -33.09
C THR A 33 9.39 35.17 -31.62
N LEU A 34 8.83 36.09 -30.84
CA LEU A 34 8.51 35.86 -29.43
C LEU A 34 7.47 34.76 -29.26
N ASN A 35 6.42 34.76 -30.07
CA ASN A 35 5.38 33.73 -29.99
C ASN A 35 5.91 32.34 -30.37
N ASN A 36 6.76 32.26 -31.40
CA ASN A 36 7.41 31.01 -31.79
C ASN A 36 8.36 30.50 -30.69
N ALA A 37 9.21 31.38 -30.15
CA ALA A 37 10.12 31.02 -29.06
C ALA A 37 9.35 30.58 -27.80
N ASN A 38 8.26 31.26 -27.46
CA ASN A 38 7.41 30.88 -26.34
C ASN A 38 6.71 29.53 -26.57
N GLN A 39 6.25 29.27 -27.79
CA GLN A 39 5.63 28.00 -28.15
C GLN A 39 6.65 26.86 -28.10
N GLU A 40 7.87 27.07 -28.57
CA GLU A 40 8.95 26.09 -28.52
C GLU A 40 9.37 25.79 -27.08
N ALA A 41 9.56 26.82 -26.25
CA ALA A 41 9.84 26.67 -24.83
C ALA A 41 8.71 25.91 -24.10
N THR A 42 7.45 26.22 -24.41
CA THR A 42 6.28 25.52 -23.84
C THR A 42 6.25 24.05 -24.24
N ARG A 43 6.53 23.72 -25.51
CA ARG A 43 6.60 22.33 -25.98
C ARG A 43 7.74 21.56 -25.31
N ALA A 44 8.91 22.18 -25.15
CA ALA A 44 10.03 21.58 -24.46
C ALA A 44 9.69 21.28 -22.99
N LEU A 45 9.02 22.21 -22.30
CA LEU A 45 8.53 22.01 -20.94
C LEU A 45 7.50 20.88 -20.85
N GLN A 46 6.51 20.85 -21.75
CA GLN A 46 5.51 19.78 -21.80
C GLN A 46 6.13 18.40 -22.02
N GLY A 47 7.10 18.29 -22.93
CA GLY A 47 7.82 17.04 -23.17
C GLY A 47 8.56 16.56 -21.92
N ARG A 48 9.25 17.46 -21.22
CA ARG A 48 9.94 17.15 -19.95
C ARG A 48 8.97 16.74 -18.84
N ILE A 49 7.82 17.42 -18.72
CA ILE A 49 6.79 17.07 -17.73
C ILE A 49 6.25 15.66 -18.00
N GLN A 50 5.96 15.32 -19.27
CA GLN A 50 5.49 13.98 -19.63
C GLN A 50 6.55 12.89 -19.35
N GLU A 51 7.83 13.15 -19.62
CA GLU A 51 8.92 12.23 -19.28
C GLU A 51 9.04 12.03 -17.76
N LEU A 52 8.97 13.12 -16.99
CA LEU A 52 9.02 13.09 -15.54
C LEU A 52 7.82 12.37 -14.94
N ASP A 53 6.62 12.60 -15.47
CA ASP A 53 5.39 11.96 -15.00
C ASP A 53 5.46 10.45 -15.26
N LYS A 54 5.90 10.04 -16.45
CA LYS A 54 6.11 8.62 -16.79
C LYS A 54 7.20 7.96 -15.92
N ALA A 55 8.28 8.67 -15.64
CA ALA A 55 9.34 8.17 -14.77
C ALA A 55 8.86 8.04 -13.31
N THR A 56 8.08 9.02 -12.84
CA THR A 56 7.50 9.06 -11.50
C THR A 56 6.47 7.96 -11.32
N ASP A 57 5.58 7.77 -12.28
CA ASP A 57 4.56 6.73 -12.23
C ASP A 57 5.18 5.32 -12.23
N LYS A 58 6.19 5.09 -13.09
CA LYS A 58 6.95 3.83 -13.11
C LYS A 58 7.68 3.58 -11.79
N LEU A 59 8.25 4.64 -11.20
CA LEU A 59 8.94 4.55 -9.92
C LEU A 59 7.95 4.23 -8.79
N ASN A 60 6.80 4.92 -8.78
CA ASN A 60 5.73 4.72 -7.80
C ASN A 60 5.18 3.29 -7.86
N TYR A 61 4.87 2.77 -9.05
CA TYR A 61 4.40 1.39 -9.21
C TYR A 61 5.42 0.36 -8.70
N ARG A 62 6.72 0.56 -8.99
CA ARG A 62 7.78 -0.33 -8.49
C ARG A 62 7.87 -0.31 -6.97
N PHE A 63 7.78 0.86 -6.34
CA PHE A 63 7.77 0.97 -4.88
C PHE A 63 6.54 0.32 -4.26
N ILE A 64 5.35 0.57 -4.82
CA ILE A 64 4.10 -0.06 -4.37
C ILE A 64 4.19 -1.57 -4.48
N ALA A 65 4.65 -2.09 -5.63
CA ALA A 65 4.80 -3.52 -5.85
C ALA A 65 5.79 -4.16 -4.86
N LEU A 66 6.91 -3.50 -4.56
CA LEU A 66 7.87 -3.96 -3.55
C LEU A 66 7.27 -4.00 -2.16
N LEU A 67 6.55 -2.94 -1.74
CA LEU A 67 5.89 -2.91 -0.44
C LEU A 67 4.81 -3.99 -0.30
N CYS A 68 4.00 -4.18 -1.35
CA CYS A 68 3.01 -5.26 -1.39
C CYS A 68 3.67 -6.64 -1.29
N ALA A 69 4.76 -6.88 -2.01
CA ALA A 69 5.48 -8.16 -1.96
C ALA A 69 6.03 -8.45 -0.55
N ILE A 70 6.63 -7.45 0.10
CA ILE A 70 7.14 -7.59 1.48
C ILE A 70 5.98 -7.88 2.44
N PHE A 71 4.88 -7.12 2.34
CA PHE A 71 3.72 -7.32 3.20
C PHE A 71 3.12 -8.71 3.06
N LEU A 72 2.91 -9.18 1.82
CA LEU A 72 2.39 -10.52 1.56
C LEU A 72 3.33 -11.60 2.10
N SER A 73 4.64 -11.43 1.93
CA SER A 73 5.63 -12.34 2.50
C SER A 73 5.53 -12.41 4.03
N LEU A 74 5.40 -11.27 4.71
CA LEU A 74 5.28 -11.22 6.17
C LEU A 74 3.99 -11.90 6.65
N VAL A 75 2.86 -11.67 5.96
CA VAL A 75 1.59 -12.33 6.27
C VAL A 75 1.71 -13.84 6.13
N LEU A 76 2.32 -14.34 5.04
CA LEU A 76 2.49 -15.77 4.83
C LEU A 76 3.39 -16.43 5.89
N VAL A 77 4.49 -15.75 6.26
CA VAL A 77 5.36 -16.22 7.35
C VAL A 77 4.57 -16.28 8.66
N PHE A 78 3.84 -15.21 9.00
CA PHE A 78 3.06 -15.15 10.23
C PHE A 78 1.95 -16.23 10.28
N LEU A 79 1.24 -16.44 9.17
CA LEU A 79 0.25 -17.52 9.07
C LEU A 79 0.90 -18.89 9.23
N SER A 80 2.09 -19.10 8.67
CA SER A 80 2.83 -20.36 8.85
C SER A 80 3.17 -20.63 10.31
N PHE A 81 3.57 -19.58 11.06
CA PHE A 81 3.77 -19.69 12.50
C PHE A 81 2.46 -20.06 13.23
N ILE A 82 1.33 -19.45 12.87
CA ILE A 82 0.02 -19.81 13.45
C ILE A 82 -0.27 -21.30 13.22
N PHE A 83 -0.09 -21.81 11.99
CA PHE A 83 -0.35 -23.22 11.69
C PHE A 83 0.60 -24.20 12.37
N LEU A 84 1.85 -23.82 12.65
CA LEU A 84 2.80 -24.70 13.34
C LEU A 84 2.60 -24.74 14.87
N PHE A 85 2.19 -23.61 15.46
CA PHE A 85 2.12 -23.48 16.93
C PHE A 85 0.71 -23.58 17.50
N ILE A 86 -0.34 -23.32 16.71
CA ILE A 86 -1.73 -23.41 17.16
C ILE A 86 -2.33 -24.74 16.68
N PRO A 87 -2.73 -25.65 17.59
CA PRO A 87 -3.42 -26.87 17.20
C PRO A 87 -4.71 -26.53 16.46
N SER A 88 -5.04 -27.33 15.45
CA SER A 88 -6.24 -27.11 14.64
C SER A 88 -7.50 -27.26 15.49
N PHE A 89 -8.60 -26.62 15.07
CA PHE A 89 -9.87 -26.71 15.80
C PHE A 89 -10.38 -28.16 15.93
N ASP A 90 -10.10 -29.02 14.95
CA ASP A 90 -10.50 -30.43 14.98
C ASP A 90 -9.77 -31.22 16.06
N GLU A 91 -8.45 -31.00 16.22
CA GLU A 91 -7.68 -31.61 17.31
C GLU A 91 -8.18 -31.15 18.68
N ILE A 92 -8.58 -29.88 18.81
CA ILE A 92 -9.15 -29.35 20.06
C ILE A 92 -10.50 -30.00 20.35
N GLN A 93 -11.36 -30.20 19.34
CA GLN A 93 -12.65 -30.86 19.53
C GLN A 93 -12.48 -32.33 19.88
N GLN A 94 -11.56 -33.05 19.23
CA GLN A 94 -11.29 -34.44 19.53
C GLN A 94 -10.80 -34.62 20.97
N ARG A 95 -9.85 -33.78 21.43
CA ARG A 95 -9.38 -33.80 22.83
C ARG A 95 -10.51 -33.56 23.83
N ARG A 96 -11.46 -32.66 23.50
CA ARG A 96 -12.63 -32.40 24.34
C ARG A 96 -13.64 -33.55 24.32
N ALA A 97 -13.85 -34.17 23.17
CA ALA A 97 -14.72 -35.32 23.02
C ALA A 97 -14.17 -36.55 23.74
N GLU A 98 -12.86 -36.80 23.69
CA GLU A 98 -12.19 -37.87 24.43
C GLU A 98 -12.30 -37.66 25.96
N ALA A 99 -12.09 -36.42 26.44
CA ALA A 99 -12.28 -36.09 27.85
C ALA A 99 -13.74 -36.28 28.30
N ALA A 100 -14.71 -35.82 27.51
CA ALA A 100 -16.13 -35.98 27.80
C ALA A 100 -16.57 -37.45 27.73
N TRP A 101 -16.04 -38.23 26.78
CA TRP A 101 -16.29 -39.67 26.68
C TRP A 101 -15.75 -40.41 27.89
N LEU A 102 -14.54 -40.10 28.37
CA LEU A 102 -13.99 -40.69 29.59
C LEU A 102 -14.85 -40.37 30.82
N GLU A 103 -15.30 -39.12 30.95
CA GLU A 103 -16.20 -38.71 32.02
C GLU A 103 -17.51 -39.50 32.00
N GLN A 104 -18.08 -39.69 30.80
CA GLN A 104 -19.36 -40.38 30.64
C GLN A 104 -19.27 -41.91 30.71
N SER A 105 -18.23 -42.52 30.13
CA SER A 105 -18.06 -43.98 30.10
C SER A 105 -17.70 -44.56 31.46
N TYR A 106 -16.99 -43.80 32.29
CA TYR A 106 -16.56 -44.25 33.63
C TYR A 106 -17.24 -43.49 34.77
N ASN A 107 -18.24 -42.64 34.47
CA ASN A 107 -18.97 -41.78 35.41
C ASN A 107 -18.04 -41.09 36.44
N LEU A 108 -16.98 -40.47 35.92
CA LEU A 108 -15.88 -39.95 36.72
C LEU A 108 -16.35 -38.76 37.58
N ASP A 109 -16.25 -38.87 38.90
CA ASP A 109 -16.47 -37.74 39.81
C ASP A 109 -15.18 -36.90 39.91
N ILE A 110 -15.01 -35.99 38.95
CA ILE A 110 -13.86 -35.07 38.87
C ILE A 110 -14.18 -33.80 39.68
N LYS A 111 -13.32 -33.44 40.64
CA LYS A 111 -13.44 -32.20 41.43
C LYS A 111 -12.11 -31.45 41.49
N ASN A 112 -12.19 -30.15 41.72
CA ASN A 112 -11.01 -29.35 42.02
C ASN A 112 -10.71 -29.43 43.53
N CYS A 113 -9.60 -30.06 43.91
CA CYS A 113 -9.06 -30.00 45.26
C CYS A 113 -7.95 -28.94 45.32
N ASN A 114 -8.25 -27.74 45.82
CA ASN A 114 -7.24 -26.70 46.07
C ASN A 114 -6.29 -26.43 44.89
N GLY A 115 -6.85 -26.30 43.67
CA GLY A 115 -6.10 -26.04 42.44
C GLY A 115 -5.58 -27.28 41.72
N LYS A 116 -5.84 -28.49 42.23
CA LYS A 116 -5.46 -29.76 41.60
C LYS A 116 -6.69 -30.54 41.16
N ALA A 117 -6.61 -31.20 40.01
CA ALA A 117 -7.66 -32.11 39.56
C ALA A 117 -7.65 -33.38 40.43
N CYS A 118 -8.78 -33.70 41.04
CA CYS A 118 -9.00 -34.90 41.83
C CYS A 118 -10.07 -35.77 41.17
N VAL A 119 -9.89 -37.08 41.28
CA VAL A 119 -10.87 -38.10 40.88
C VAL A 119 -11.26 -38.93 42.10
N ARG A 120 -12.52 -39.36 42.18
CA ARG A 120 -12.96 -40.29 43.24
C ARG A 120 -12.44 -41.71 42.95
N ILE A 121 -11.87 -42.35 43.97
CA ILE A 121 -11.29 -43.69 43.90
C ILE A 121 -11.77 -44.58 45.05
N MET A 122 -11.75 -45.90 44.83
CA MET A 122 -11.96 -46.90 45.87
C MET A 122 -10.69 -47.07 46.70
N LYS A 123 -10.64 -46.46 47.89
CA LYS A 123 -9.44 -46.45 48.75
C LYS A 123 -8.87 -47.83 49.12
N ASN A 124 -9.73 -48.86 49.13
CA ASN A 124 -9.33 -50.22 49.51
C ASN A 124 -8.99 -51.09 48.31
N ASP A 125 -9.25 -50.63 47.08
CA ASP A 125 -9.06 -51.39 45.86
C ASP A 125 -7.95 -50.75 45.01
N CYS A 126 -6.72 -50.93 45.50
CA CYS A 126 -5.51 -50.44 44.85
C CYS A 126 -4.52 -51.58 44.65
N HIS A 127 -3.93 -51.65 43.46
CA HIS A 127 -3.08 -52.71 42.96
C HIS A 127 -1.66 -52.23 42.66
N GLY A 128 -0.75 -53.20 42.47
CA GLY A 128 0.69 -52.97 42.29
C GLY A 128 1.47 -53.07 43.60
N THR A 129 2.77 -53.32 43.49
CA THR A 129 3.66 -53.58 44.65
C THR A 129 3.65 -52.43 45.67
N ASN A 130 3.44 -51.20 45.22
CA ASN A 130 3.36 -50.00 46.07
C ASN A 130 1.94 -49.40 46.19
N LYS A 131 0.90 -50.07 45.66
CA LYS A 131 -0.47 -49.54 45.55
C LYS A 131 -0.60 -48.22 44.77
N ASP A 132 0.22 -48.05 43.73
CA ASP A 132 0.23 -46.83 42.91
C ASP A 132 -1.01 -46.69 42.00
N TYR A 133 -1.76 -47.77 41.78
CA TYR A 133 -2.92 -47.81 40.89
C TYR A 133 -4.19 -48.14 41.68
N CYS A 134 -5.12 -47.18 41.79
CA CYS A 134 -6.40 -47.39 42.47
C CYS A 134 -7.55 -47.42 41.48
N VAL A 135 -8.53 -48.30 41.72
CA VAL A 135 -9.75 -48.39 40.92
C VAL A 135 -10.60 -47.15 41.15
N ILE A 136 -11.15 -46.63 40.06
CA ILE A 136 -12.02 -45.45 40.05
C ILE A 136 -13.37 -45.85 40.64
N ASP A 137 -13.91 -45.00 41.52
CA ASP A 137 -15.27 -45.18 42.07
C ASP A 137 -16.26 -44.42 41.19
N PRO A 138 -16.99 -45.09 40.27
CA PRO A 138 -17.99 -44.45 39.43
C PRO A 138 -19.12 -43.91 40.29
N LYS A 139 -19.61 -42.71 39.94
CA LYS A 139 -20.64 -42.00 40.70
C LYS A 139 -22.00 -42.71 40.71
#